data_AF-A0A8H5H8P9-F1
#
_entry.id   AF-A0A8H5H8P9-F1
#
_cell.length_a   1.000
_cell.length_b   1.000
_cell.length_c   1.000
_cell.angle_alpha   90.00
_cell.angle_beta   90.00
_cell.angle_gamma   90.00
#
_symmetry.space_group_name_H-M   'P 1'
#
loop_
_entity.id
_entity.type
_entity.pdbx_description
1 polymer ?
#
loop_
_entity_poly.entity_id
_entity_poly.type
_entity_poly.pdbx_seq_one_letter_code
_entity_poly.pdbx_strand_id
1 'polypeptide(L)'
;MINAPVLHVNGDHPEDGVRAIDIAFRYRKYFRKDIIIDLLVWCIPQLTHNELDLPSITSPLMYEKISARRSVPQIYEEKLKTEEILNETDITEVCTAYKSHLEAELSKGIVWPASKEAEFDPVTGVDQETLTKVGKASVAVPDGFEVHSKLHRHIKNPEAMAFGSLMLEGCDVRILGQDVGRGTFSQRHAMLVNQQTEGVIVPLNDELQAPGTLELAIVH
;
A
#
# COMPACT_ATOMS: atom_id res chain seq x y z
N MET A 1 -16.39 4.61 -9.77
CA MET A 1 -16.72 4.35 -8.36
C MET A 1 -16.75 2.84 -8.17
N ILE A 2 -16.03 2.28 -7.20
CA ILE A 2 -15.70 0.84 -7.11
C ILE A 2 -16.80 -0.06 -6.52
N ASN A 3 -18.01 0.47 -6.25
CA ASN A 3 -19.15 -0.27 -5.66
C ASN A 3 -18.77 -1.18 -4.47
N ALA A 4 -17.86 -0.70 -3.62
CA ALA A 4 -17.44 -1.41 -2.43
C ALA A 4 -18.56 -1.33 -1.36
N PRO A 5 -18.82 -2.42 -0.61
CA PRO A 5 -19.75 -2.37 0.51
C PRO A 5 -19.23 -1.43 1.60
N VAL A 6 -20.17 -0.76 2.28
CA VAL A 6 -19.88 0.15 3.39
C VAL A 6 -20.59 -0.35 4.64
N LEU A 7 -19.83 -0.55 5.73
CA LEU A 7 -20.35 -0.91 7.04
C LEU A 7 -20.32 0.31 7.95
N HIS A 8 -21.48 0.80 8.35
CA HIS A 8 -21.59 1.89 9.32
C HIS A 8 -21.68 1.31 10.73
N VAL A 9 -20.78 1.72 11.61
CA VAL A 9 -20.65 1.19 12.96
C VAL A 9 -20.57 2.32 13.96
N ASN A 10 -21.33 2.23 15.04
CA ASN A 10 -21.18 3.16 16.15
C ASN A 10 -19.96 2.78 16.98
N GLY A 11 -18.98 3.69 17.07
CA GLY A 11 -17.76 3.49 17.84
C GLY A 11 -17.96 3.54 19.36
N ASP A 12 -19.13 3.95 19.85
CA ASP A 12 -19.46 3.85 21.28
C ASP A 12 -19.62 2.40 21.76
N HIS A 13 -19.81 1.46 20.83
CA HIS A 13 -19.96 0.03 21.10
C HIS A 13 -18.76 -0.73 20.51
N PRO A 14 -17.66 -0.89 21.27
CA PRO A 14 -16.43 -1.49 20.74
C PRO A 14 -16.62 -2.92 20.25
N GLU A 15 -17.53 -3.69 20.85
CA GLU A 15 -17.88 -5.05 20.41
C GLU A 15 -18.44 -5.09 18.98
N ASP A 16 -19.27 -4.13 18.60
CA ASP A 16 -19.82 -4.04 17.24
C ASP A 16 -18.74 -3.61 16.24
N GLY A 17 -17.77 -2.79 16.68
CA GLY A 17 -16.54 -2.51 15.95
C GLY A 17 -15.76 -3.77 15.62
N VAL A 18 -15.54 -4.64 16.62
CA VAL A 18 -14.84 -5.93 16.43
C VAL A 18 -15.61 -6.84 15.47
N ARG A 19 -16.94 -6.92 15.60
CA ARG A 19 -17.79 -7.71 14.67
C ARG A 19 -17.71 -7.19 13.25
N ALA A 20 -17.74 -5.88 13.05
CA ALA A 20 -17.63 -5.28 11.73
C ALA A 20 -16.27 -5.56 11.09
N ILE A 21 -15.18 -5.53 11.86
CA ILE A 21 -13.84 -5.90 11.40
C ILE A 21 -13.78 -7.37 10.98
N ASP A 22 -14.37 -8.29 11.75
CA ASP A 22 -14.42 -9.71 11.39
C ASP A 22 -15.19 -9.93 10.08
N ILE A 23 -16.34 -9.29 9.91
CA ILE A 23 -17.12 -9.33 8.66
C ILE A 23 -16.31 -8.77 7.50
N ALA A 24 -15.65 -7.63 7.67
CA ALA A 24 -14.83 -7.00 6.64
C ALA A 24 -13.63 -7.86 6.24
N PHE A 25 -12.99 -8.49 7.22
CA PHE A 25 -11.88 -9.41 6.96
C PHE A 25 -12.35 -10.64 6.18
N ARG A 26 -13.48 -11.24 6.56
CA ARG A 26 -14.09 -12.36 5.83
C ARG A 26 -14.46 -11.98 4.40
N TYR A 27 -15.05 -10.80 4.21
CA TYR A 27 -15.38 -10.28 2.87
C TYR A 27 -14.13 -10.14 2.01
N ARG A 28 -13.08 -9.47 2.54
CA ARG A 28 -11.81 -9.28 1.82
C ARG A 28 -11.13 -10.61 1.51
N LYS A 29 -11.19 -11.59 2.41
CA LYS A 29 -10.61 -12.93 2.21
C LYS A 29 -11.34 -13.72 1.12
N TYR A 30 -12.67 -13.67 1.11
CA TYR A 30 -13.50 -14.43 0.18
C TYR A 30 -13.55 -13.79 -1.22
N PHE A 31 -13.83 -12.49 -1.29
CA PHE A 31 -14.05 -11.79 -2.57
C PHE A 31 -12.79 -11.13 -3.14
N ARG A 32 -11.73 -10.95 -2.33
CA ARG A 32 -10.51 -10.21 -2.71
C ARG A 32 -10.81 -8.80 -3.25
N LYS A 33 -11.88 -8.19 -2.73
CA LYS A 33 -12.33 -6.83 -3.05
C LYS A 33 -12.28 -5.94 -1.81
N ASP A 34 -12.24 -4.64 -2.07
CA ASP A 34 -12.22 -3.61 -1.03
C ASP A 34 -13.57 -3.53 -0.32
N ILE A 35 -13.52 -3.20 0.97
CA ILE A 35 -14.67 -2.95 1.84
C ILE A 35 -14.33 -1.76 2.74
N ILE A 36 -15.31 -0.92 3.01
CA ILE A 36 -15.14 0.29 3.82
C ILE A 36 -15.88 0.09 5.14
N ILE A 37 -15.20 0.40 6.24
CA ILE A 37 -15.83 0.51 7.57
C ILE A 37 -15.88 1.99 7.90
N ASP A 38 -17.09 2.52 8.04
CA ASP A 38 -17.37 3.85 8.53
C ASP A 38 -17.60 3.77 10.05
N LEU A 39 -16.55 4.09 10.81
CA LEU A 39 -16.58 4.07 12.26
C LEU A 39 -16.96 5.45 12.79
N LEU A 40 -18.21 5.57 13.25
CA LEU A 40 -18.77 6.80 13.78
C LEU A 40 -18.38 6.96 15.24
N VAL A 41 -17.35 7.77 15.50
CA VAL A 41 -16.89 8.09 16.85
C VAL A 41 -17.03 9.58 17.11
N TRP A 42 -17.54 9.91 18.28
CA TRP A 42 -17.52 11.26 18.81
C TRP A 42 -16.34 11.39 19.74
N CYS A 43 -15.25 11.99 19.25
CA CYS A 43 -14.07 12.23 20.07
C CYS A 43 -14.33 13.29 21.14
N ILE A 44 -13.55 13.16 22.21
CA ILE A 44 -13.56 14.00 23.43
C ILE A 44 -13.49 15.50 23.05
N PRO A 45 -14.11 16.41 23.82
CA PRO A 45 -14.17 17.85 23.52
C PRO A 45 -12.82 18.57 23.36
N GLN A 46 -11.71 17.91 23.72
CA GLN A 46 -10.37 18.48 23.86
C GLN A 46 -9.50 18.30 22.62
N LEU A 47 -9.99 17.63 21.57
CA LEU A 47 -9.23 17.36 20.36
C LEU A 47 -10.06 17.76 19.15
N THR A 48 -9.75 18.92 18.56
CA THR A 48 -10.31 19.33 17.26
C THR A 48 -9.45 18.71 16.15
N HIS A 49 -9.18 19.48 15.09
CA HIS A 49 -8.04 19.23 14.23
C HIS A 49 -6.72 19.13 15.02
N ASN A 50 -6.54 19.90 16.10
CA ASN A 50 -5.36 19.90 16.96
C ASN A 50 -5.74 20.12 18.44
N GLU A 51 -4.89 19.71 19.38
CA GLU A 51 -5.09 19.86 20.84
C GLU A 51 -5.16 21.33 21.30
N LEU A 52 -4.51 22.23 20.57
CA LEU A 52 -4.37 23.65 20.93
C LEU A 52 -5.49 24.53 20.37
N ASP A 53 -6.35 23.95 19.54
CA ASP A 53 -7.38 24.68 18.82
C ASP A 53 -8.71 24.67 19.57
N LEU A 54 -9.52 25.71 19.37
CA LEU A 54 -10.75 25.96 20.12
C LEU A 54 -11.99 25.69 19.24
N PRO A 55 -12.61 24.52 19.37
CA PRO A 55 -13.68 24.08 18.46
C PRO A 55 -14.98 24.85 18.62
N SER A 56 -15.22 25.34 19.84
CA SER A 56 -16.45 26.01 20.22
C SER A 56 -16.70 27.29 19.40
N ILE A 57 -15.66 27.81 18.73
CA ILE A 57 -15.75 28.98 17.85
C ILE A 57 -16.59 28.66 16.60
N THR A 58 -16.45 27.47 16.02
CA THR A 58 -17.11 27.12 14.75
C THR A 58 -18.32 26.21 14.95
N SER A 59 -18.28 25.29 15.92
CA SER A 59 -19.31 24.25 16.11
C SER A 59 -19.77 24.13 17.58
N PRO A 60 -20.37 25.17 18.17
CA PRO A 60 -20.65 25.22 19.61
C PRO A 60 -21.64 24.15 20.09
N LEU A 61 -22.77 23.97 19.38
CA LEU A 61 -23.82 23.02 19.78
C LEU A 61 -23.37 21.55 19.71
N MET A 62 -22.46 21.24 18.78
CA MET A 62 -21.89 19.90 18.68
C MET A 62 -21.01 19.63 19.90
N TYR A 63 -20.12 20.55 20.23
CA TYR A 63 -19.18 20.38 21.35
C TYR A 63 -19.85 20.45 22.72
N GLU A 64 -20.97 21.17 22.87
CA GLU A 64 -21.81 21.13 24.07
C GLU A 64 -22.36 19.71 24.33
N LYS A 65 -22.84 19.04 23.27
CA LYS A 65 -23.33 17.66 23.38
C LYS A 65 -22.21 16.67 23.65
N ILE A 66 -21.04 16.87 23.04
CA ILE A 66 -19.86 16.02 23.25
C ILE A 66 -19.33 16.19 24.68
N SER A 67 -19.29 17.41 25.22
CA SER A 67 -18.77 17.68 26.57
C SER A 67 -19.69 17.18 27.68
N ALA A 68 -21.00 17.13 27.43
CA ALA A 68 -21.96 16.48 28.31
C ALA A 68 -21.82 14.94 28.32
N ARG A 69 -21.07 14.35 27.40
CA ARG A 69 -20.95 12.90 27.23
C ARG A 69 -19.73 12.34 27.95
N ARG A 70 -19.89 11.15 28.54
CA ARG A 70 -18.76 10.34 29.05
C ARG A 70 -17.93 9.78 27.89
N SER A 71 -16.65 9.53 28.13
CA SER A 71 -15.75 8.99 27.09
C SER A 71 -16.09 7.54 26.76
N VAL A 72 -15.76 7.09 25.54
CA VAL A 72 -16.01 5.69 25.12
C VAL A 72 -15.36 4.67 26.06
N PRO A 73 -14.09 4.83 26.52
CA PRO A 73 -13.50 3.92 27.50
C PRO A 73 -14.30 3.87 28.81
N GLN A 74 -14.74 5.01 29.33
CA GLN A 74 -15.53 5.07 30.57
C GLN A 74 -16.89 4.37 30.42
N ILE A 75 -17.57 4.56 29.27
CA ILE A 75 -18.84 3.90 28.98
C ILE A 75 -18.64 2.37 28.94
N TYR A 76 -17.55 1.90 28.34
CA TYR A 76 -17.25 0.48 28.24
C TYR A 76 -16.81 -0.12 29.58
N GLU A 77 -16.02 0.60 30.38
CA GLU A 77 -15.64 0.21 31.75
C GLU A 77 -16.88 0.02 32.63
N GLU A 78 -17.86 0.93 32.57
CA GLU A 78 -19.12 0.80 33.33
C GLU A 78 -19.92 -0.42 32.89
N LYS A 79 -19.94 -0.73 31.60
CA LYS A 79 -20.59 -1.94 31.08
C LYS A 79 -19.92 -3.19 31.65
N LEU A 80 -18.59 -3.28 31.61
CA LEU A 80 -17.83 -4.43 32.12
C LEU A 80 -17.95 -4.59 33.65
N LYS A 81 -18.06 -3.49 34.40
CA LYS A 81 -18.37 -3.52 35.84
C LYS A 81 -19.79 -4.06 36.09
N THR A 82 -20.76 -3.64 35.28
CA THR A 82 -22.15 -4.12 35.37
C THR A 82 -22.28 -5.61 35.05
N GLU A 83 -21.46 -6.11 34.12
CA GLU A 83 -21.39 -7.52 33.75
C GLU A 83 -20.52 -8.37 34.70
N GLU A 84 -19.96 -7.76 35.75
CA GLU A 84 -19.08 -8.40 36.76
C GLU A 84 -17.83 -9.08 36.17
N ILE A 85 -17.37 -8.64 34.99
CA ILE A 85 -16.19 -9.20 34.30
C ILE A 85 -14.89 -8.61 34.85
N LEU A 86 -14.90 -7.34 35.23
CA LEU A 86 -13.74 -6.60 35.74
C LEU A 86 -14.08 -5.84 37.02
N ASN A 87 -13.12 -5.83 37.96
CA ASN A 87 -13.20 -5.01 39.15
C ASN A 87 -12.56 -3.64 38.90
N GLU A 88 -12.88 -2.67 39.76
CA GLU A 88 -12.31 -1.32 39.69
C GLU A 88 -10.79 -1.30 39.90
N THR A 89 -10.26 -2.23 40.71
CA THR A 89 -8.82 -2.43 40.92
C THR A 89 -8.11 -2.77 39.62
N ASP A 90 -8.70 -3.65 38.81
CA ASP A 90 -8.08 -4.19 37.60
C ASP A 90 -7.95 -3.10 36.54
N ILE A 91 -8.96 -2.22 36.43
CA ILE A 91 -8.96 -1.07 35.51
C ILE A 91 -7.82 -0.09 35.87
N THR A 92 -7.67 0.21 37.17
CA THR A 92 -6.61 1.11 37.64
C THR A 92 -5.22 0.53 37.44
N GLU A 93 -5.06 -0.78 37.59
CA GLU A 93 -3.80 -1.48 37.39
C GLU A 93 -3.36 -1.40 35.93
N VAL A 94 -4.27 -1.69 34.98
CA VAL A 94 -4.00 -1.58 33.53
C VAL A 94 -3.62 -0.15 33.14
N CYS A 95 -4.36 0.85 33.64
CA CYS A 95 -4.04 2.26 33.36
C CYS A 95 -2.66 2.66 33.88
N THR A 96 -2.31 2.23 35.08
CA THR A 96 -1.03 2.54 35.71
C THR A 96 0.12 1.84 34.99
N ALA A 97 -0.04 0.56 34.69
CA ALA A 97 0.95 -0.23 33.98
C ALA A 97 1.26 0.37 32.59
N TYR A 98 0.25 0.79 31.85
CA TYR A 98 0.44 1.42 30.54
C TYR A 98 1.16 2.77 30.64
N LYS A 99 0.81 3.61 31.63
CA LYS A 99 1.51 4.87 31.88
C LYS A 99 2.99 4.65 32.22
N SER A 100 3.29 3.71 33.13
CA SER A 100 4.68 3.38 33.48
C SER A 100 5.47 2.85 32.29
N HIS A 101 4.83 2.09 31.39
CA HIS A 101 5.47 1.65 30.15
C HIS A 101 5.83 2.83 29.24
N LEU A 102 4.90 3.78 29.04
CA LEU A 102 5.16 4.98 28.23
C LEU A 102 6.26 5.87 28.82
N GLU A 103 6.32 6.03 30.14
CA GLU A 103 7.39 6.77 30.83
C GLU A 103 8.76 6.10 30.63
N ALA A 104 8.81 4.77 30.68
CA ALA A 104 10.03 4.01 30.45
C ALA A 104 10.53 4.14 29.00
N GLU A 105 9.64 4.08 28.00
CA GLU A 105 10.02 4.27 26.60
C GLU A 105 10.41 5.72 26.28
N LEU A 106 9.73 6.71 26.88
CA LEU A 106 10.09 8.12 26.72
C LEU A 106 11.54 8.39 27.17
N SER A 107 11.98 7.70 28.23
CA SER A 107 13.36 7.84 28.73
C SER A 107 14.45 7.34 27.78
N LYS A 108 14.10 6.43 26.85
CA LYS A 108 15.04 5.83 25.89
C LYS A 108 15.33 6.73 24.69
N GLY A 109 14.53 7.77 24.50
CA GLY A 109 14.63 8.69 23.36
C GLY A 109 14.15 8.08 22.04
N ILE A 110 13.73 8.94 21.11
CA ILE A 110 13.29 8.51 19.77
C ILE A 110 14.53 8.42 18.87
N VAL A 111 15.02 7.20 18.63
CA VAL A 111 16.03 6.95 17.60
C VAL A 111 15.30 6.77 16.28
N TRP A 112 15.39 7.80 15.42
CA TRP A 112 15.02 7.63 14.03
C TRP A 112 16.02 6.69 13.37
N PRO A 113 15.59 5.60 12.72
CA PRO A 113 16.48 4.80 11.91
C PRO A 113 16.92 5.64 10.70
N ALA A 114 18.03 6.37 10.84
CA ALA A 114 18.69 7.00 9.72
C ALA A 114 19.22 5.87 8.83
N SER A 115 18.75 5.80 7.59
CA SER A 115 19.23 4.85 6.59
C SER A 115 20.74 5.02 6.38
N LYS A 116 21.43 3.90 6.14
CA LYS A 116 22.86 3.87 5.78
C LYS A 116 23.17 4.90 4.68
N GLU A 117 24.33 5.53 4.81
CA GLU A 117 24.90 6.50 3.87
C GLU A 117 24.74 6.01 2.43
N ALA A 118 24.17 6.85 1.57
CA ALA A 118 24.04 6.55 0.15
C ALA A 118 25.43 6.56 -0.50
N GLU A 119 25.77 5.48 -1.20
CA GLU A 119 26.98 5.45 -2.03
C GLU A 119 26.71 6.23 -3.32
N PHE A 120 27.43 7.35 -3.49
CA PHE A 120 27.36 8.17 -4.70
C PHE A 120 28.38 7.63 -5.71
N ASP A 121 27.93 7.36 -6.94
CA ASP A 121 28.71 6.80 -8.07
C ASP A 121 29.13 5.31 -7.97
N PRO A 122 28.16 4.37 -7.84
CA PRO A 122 28.48 2.95 -7.93
C PRO A 122 28.95 2.56 -9.34
N VAL A 123 29.86 1.59 -9.40
CA VAL A 123 30.30 1.00 -10.67
C VAL A 123 29.16 0.14 -11.24
N THR A 124 28.51 0.63 -12.29
CA THR A 124 27.32 0.02 -12.93
C THR A 124 27.63 -0.65 -14.28
N GLY A 125 28.91 -0.84 -14.59
CA GLY A 125 29.34 -1.43 -15.87
C GLY A 125 28.99 -2.92 -15.95
N VAL A 126 28.38 -3.32 -17.06
CA VAL A 126 28.02 -4.71 -17.37
C VAL A 126 28.78 -5.18 -18.62
N ASP A 127 29.10 -6.47 -18.67
CA ASP A 127 29.77 -7.07 -19.82
C ASP A 127 28.98 -6.92 -21.13
N GLN A 128 29.70 -6.69 -22.23
CA GLN A 128 29.11 -6.39 -23.54
C GLN A 128 28.37 -7.61 -24.13
N GLU A 129 28.79 -8.84 -23.84
CA GLU A 129 28.09 -10.04 -24.29
C GLU A 129 26.74 -10.16 -23.59
N THR A 130 26.69 -9.82 -22.29
CA THR A 130 25.46 -9.79 -21.50
C THR A 130 24.47 -8.76 -22.05
N LEU A 131 24.94 -7.55 -22.35
CA LEU A 131 24.10 -6.51 -22.97
C LEU A 131 23.57 -6.93 -24.35
N THR A 132 24.38 -7.64 -25.13
CA THR A 132 23.98 -8.15 -26.45
C THR A 132 22.94 -9.26 -26.31
N LYS A 133 23.07 -10.14 -25.31
CA LYS A 133 22.08 -11.17 -24.99
C LYS A 133 20.74 -10.54 -24.58
N VAL A 134 20.76 -9.59 -23.65
CA VAL A 134 19.57 -8.87 -23.19
C VAL A 134 18.91 -8.12 -24.34
N GLY A 135 19.69 -7.42 -25.18
CA GLY A 135 19.16 -6.67 -26.32
C GLY A 135 18.54 -7.55 -27.41
N LYS A 136 18.96 -8.81 -27.55
CA LYS A 136 18.30 -9.78 -28.43
C LYS A 136 17.02 -10.33 -27.79
N ALA A 137 17.07 -10.64 -26.50
CA ALA A 137 15.92 -11.13 -25.75
C ALA A 137 14.78 -10.09 -25.68
N SER A 138 15.09 -8.80 -25.60
CA SER A 138 14.08 -7.73 -25.51
C SER A 138 13.23 -7.56 -26.77
N VAL A 139 13.69 -8.05 -27.92
CA VAL A 139 13.01 -7.95 -29.23
C VAL A 139 12.61 -9.31 -29.79
N ALA A 140 12.91 -10.39 -29.06
CA ALA A 140 12.55 -11.73 -29.47
C ALA A 140 11.04 -11.94 -29.34
N VAL A 141 10.47 -12.65 -30.31
CA VAL A 141 9.03 -12.84 -30.46
C VAL A 141 8.79 -14.31 -30.81
N PRO A 142 7.81 -14.99 -30.19
CA PRO A 142 7.50 -16.39 -30.50
C PRO A 142 7.05 -16.62 -31.94
N ASP A 143 7.30 -17.84 -32.45
CA ASP A 143 6.88 -18.26 -33.79
C ASP A 143 5.35 -18.15 -33.96
N GLY A 144 4.91 -17.33 -34.93
CA GLY A 144 3.49 -17.07 -35.21
C GLY A 144 2.90 -15.81 -34.56
N PHE A 145 3.70 -15.02 -33.86
CA PHE A 145 3.26 -13.73 -33.31
C PHE A 145 3.39 -12.60 -34.34
N GLU A 146 2.26 -12.09 -34.83
CA GLU A 146 2.25 -11.00 -35.81
C GLU A 146 2.38 -9.64 -35.12
N VAL A 147 3.57 -9.07 -35.21
CA VAL A 147 3.87 -7.71 -34.73
C VAL A 147 3.52 -6.69 -35.84
N HIS A 148 3.03 -5.52 -35.44
CA HIS A 148 2.75 -4.44 -36.39
C HIS A 148 4.01 -4.00 -37.17
N SER A 149 3.89 -3.87 -38.49
CA SER A 149 5.01 -3.63 -39.43
C SER A 149 5.94 -2.44 -39.07
N LYS A 150 5.42 -1.39 -38.42
CA LYS A 150 6.20 -0.22 -37.96
C LYS A 150 7.12 -0.51 -36.76
N LEU A 151 6.88 -1.57 -35.98
CA LEU A 151 7.68 -1.93 -34.80
C LEU A 151 9.01 -2.58 -35.15
N HIS A 152 9.13 -3.22 -36.32
CA HIS A 152 10.41 -3.80 -36.78
C HIS A 152 11.55 -2.79 -36.91
N ARG A 153 11.25 -1.48 -36.87
CA ARG A 153 12.26 -0.41 -36.90
C ARG A 153 12.81 -0.05 -35.52
N HIS A 154 12.12 -0.43 -34.43
CA HIS A 154 12.48 -0.11 -33.04
C HIS A 154 13.18 -1.32 -32.39
N ILE A 155 14.49 -1.48 -32.62
CA ILE A 155 15.23 -2.68 -32.17
C ILE A 155 16.31 -2.36 -31.11
N LYS A 156 16.58 -1.09 -30.79
CA LYS A 156 17.68 -0.74 -29.86
C LYS A 156 17.25 0.29 -28.83
N ASN A 157 16.90 -0.17 -27.63
CA ASN A 157 16.62 0.71 -26.50
C ASN A 157 17.58 0.40 -25.33
N PRO A 158 18.47 1.33 -24.93
CA PRO A 158 19.38 1.12 -23.80
C PRO A 158 18.64 0.90 -22.47
N GLU A 159 17.41 1.41 -22.35
CA GLU A 159 16.55 1.20 -21.19
C GLU A 159 16.27 -0.29 -20.93
N ALA A 160 16.00 -1.06 -21.99
CA ALA A 160 15.76 -2.50 -21.89
C ALA A 160 17.01 -3.28 -21.47
N MET A 161 18.20 -2.79 -21.83
CA MET A 161 19.46 -3.41 -21.45
C MET A 161 19.73 -3.26 -19.94
N ALA A 162 19.45 -2.08 -19.38
CA ALA A 162 19.58 -1.83 -17.95
C ALA A 162 18.60 -2.68 -17.13
N PHE A 163 17.36 -2.82 -17.57
CA PHE A 163 16.39 -3.69 -16.88
C PHE A 163 16.80 -5.16 -16.95
N GLY A 164 17.18 -5.66 -18.12
CA GLY A 164 17.57 -7.06 -18.24
C GLY A 164 18.86 -7.40 -17.50
N SER A 165 19.83 -6.48 -17.39
CA SER A 165 21.02 -6.72 -16.56
C SER A 165 20.66 -6.83 -15.08
N LEU A 166 19.79 -5.95 -14.57
CA LEU A 166 19.30 -6.02 -13.19
C LEU A 166 18.50 -7.31 -12.93
N MET A 167 17.68 -7.73 -13.89
CA MET A 167 16.94 -8.99 -13.77
C MET A 167 17.87 -10.20 -13.68
N LEU A 168 18.97 -10.21 -14.45
CA LEU A 168 19.98 -11.27 -14.37
C LEU A 168 20.70 -11.30 -13.01
N GLU A 169 20.87 -10.14 -12.38
CA GLU A 169 21.41 -10.02 -11.02
C GLU A 169 20.42 -10.45 -9.93
N GLY A 170 19.17 -10.76 -10.29
CA GLY A 170 18.12 -11.18 -9.35
C GLY A 170 17.28 -10.03 -8.78
N CYS A 171 17.40 -8.83 -9.35
CA CYS A 171 16.56 -7.69 -8.98
C CYS A 171 15.25 -7.70 -9.78
N ASP A 172 14.13 -7.60 -9.07
CA ASP A 172 12.83 -7.37 -9.70
C ASP A 172 12.71 -5.91 -10.17
N VAL A 173 12.16 -5.74 -11.38
CA VAL A 173 11.97 -4.42 -11.99
C VAL A 173 10.47 -4.17 -12.16
N ARG A 174 9.96 -3.10 -11.54
CA ARG A 174 8.55 -2.73 -11.66
C ARG A 174 8.40 -1.33 -12.25
N ILE A 175 7.65 -1.23 -13.36
CA ILE A 175 7.34 0.04 -14.01
C ILE A 175 5.84 0.29 -13.89
N LEU A 176 5.50 1.43 -13.29
CA LEU A 176 4.13 1.87 -13.02
C LEU A 176 3.83 3.15 -13.78
N GLY A 177 2.67 3.22 -14.43
CA GLY A 177 2.19 4.46 -15.03
C GLY A 177 1.25 4.24 -16.21
N GLN A 178 0.76 5.34 -16.76
CA GLN A 178 -0.08 5.33 -17.95
C GLN A 178 0.76 5.00 -19.19
N ASP A 179 0.26 4.08 -20.03
CA ASP A 179 0.89 3.65 -21.28
C ASP A 179 2.35 3.14 -21.15
N VAL A 180 2.79 2.73 -19.96
CA VAL A 180 4.21 2.37 -19.72
C VAL A 180 4.70 1.18 -20.52
N GLY A 181 3.81 0.30 -20.98
CA GLY A 181 4.17 -0.84 -21.84
C GLY A 181 4.67 -0.40 -23.23
N ARG A 182 3.98 0.54 -23.87
CA ARG A 182 4.39 1.12 -25.16
C ARG A 182 5.40 2.26 -24.98
N GLY A 183 5.23 3.03 -23.89
CA GLY A 183 5.75 4.37 -23.73
C GLY A 183 4.84 5.40 -24.40
N THR A 184 4.68 6.56 -23.75
CA THR A 184 3.86 7.67 -24.25
C THR A 184 4.28 8.10 -25.66
N PHE A 185 5.59 8.12 -25.93
CA PHE A 185 6.17 8.49 -27.23
C PHE A 185 6.42 7.29 -28.16
N SER A 186 5.87 6.12 -27.86
CA SER A 186 6.10 4.88 -28.63
C SER A 186 7.59 4.53 -28.78
N GLN A 187 8.35 4.68 -27.70
CA GLN A 187 9.79 4.46 -27.68
C GLN A 187 10.20 3.18 -26.95
N ARG A 188 9.38 2.69 -26.00
CA ARG A 188 9.80 1.63 -25.06
C ARG A 188 9.48 0.24 -25.58
N HIS A 189 8.22 0.00 -25.96
CA HIS A 189 7.75 -1.30 -26.44
C HIS A 189 8.19 -2.50 -25.58
N ALA A 190 8.18 -2.33 -24.24
CA ALA A 190 8.46 -3.42 -23.30
C ALA A 190 7.37 -4.50 -23.32
N MET A 191 6.18 -4.13 -23.82
CA MET A 191 5.04 -5.00 -24.03
C MET A 191 4.70 -5.02 -25.52
N LEU A 192 4.64 -6.21 -26.11
CA LEU A 192 4.23 -6.41 -27.50
C LEU A 192 2.82 -7.02 -27.53
N VAL A 193 2.02 -6.56 -28.50
CA VAL A 193 0.62 -7.00 -28.69
C VAL A 193 0.48 -7.63 -30.06
N ASN A 194 -0.08 -8.85 -30.10
CA ASN A 194 -0.35 -9.57 -31.34
C ASN A 194 -1.51 -8.90 -32.08
N GLN A 195 -1.33 -8.60 -33.36
CA GLN A 195 -2.37 -7.93 -34.16
C GLN A 195 -3.60 -8.81 -34.44
N GLN A 196 -3.48 -10.14 -34.40
CA GLN A 196 -4.59 -11.05 -34.70
C GLN A 196 -5.38 -11.49 -33.45
N THR A 197 -4.69 -11.67 -32.32
CA THR A 197 -5.27 -12.27 -31.10
C THR A 197 -5.36 -11.32 -29.92
N GLU A 198 -4.80 -10.11 -30.05
CA GLU A 198 -4.61 -9.15 -28.95
C GLU A 198 -3.81 -9.71 -27.76
N GLY A 199 -3.19 -10.89 -27.94
CA GLY A 199 -2.33 -11.51 -26.95
C GLY A 199 -1.12 -10.63 -26.63
N VAL A 200 -0.82 -10.51 -25.34
CA VAL A 200 0.24 -9.65 -24.82
C VAL A 200 1.42 -10.49 -24.39
N ILE A 201 2.62 -10.12 -24.82
CA ILE A 201 3.89 -10.72 -24.37
C ILE A 201 4.85 -9.66 -23.84
N VAL A 202 5.70 -10.06 -22.91
CA VAL A 202 6.80 -9.25 -22.39
C VAL A 202 8.10 -10.00 -22.72
N PRO A 203 8.77 -9.64 -23.84
CA PRO A 203 9.91 -10.42 -24.36
C PRO A 203 11.01 -10.71 -23.35
N LEU A 204 11.31 -9.74 -22.47
CA LEU A 204 12.33 -9.89 -21.43
C LEU A 204 11.99 -10.98 -20.39
N ASN A 205 10.72 -11.22 -20.09
CA ASN A 205 10.33 -12.27 -19.14
C ASN A 205 10.39 -13.66 -19.78
N ASP A 206 9.96 -13.77 -21.05
CA ASP A 206 9.85 -15.07 -21.73
C ASP A 206 11.22 -15.60 -22.20
N GLU A 207 12.07 -14.73 -22.73
CA GLU A 207 13.31 -15.13 -23.43
C GLU A 207 14.56 -15.04 -22.56
N LEU A 208 14.60 -14.12 -21.58
CA LEU A 208 15.81 -13.94 -20.76
C LEU A 208 15.95 -15.03 -19.68
N GLN A 209 14.83 -15.62 -19.24
CA GLN A 209 14.77 -16.61 -18.15
C GLN A 209 15.60 -16.20 -16.91
N ALA A 210 15.54 -14.92 -16.58
CA ALA A 210 16.29 -14.35 -15.47
C ALA A 210 15.63 -14.68 -14.11
N PRO A 211 16.39 -14.67 -13.00
CA PRO A 211 15.81 -14.84 -11.67
C PRO A 211 14.88 -13.69 -11.26
N GLY A 212 15.16 -12.46 -11.72
CA GLY A 212 14.29 -11.30 -11.51
C GLY A 212 13.16 -11.20 -12.54
N THR A 213 12.05 -10.58 -12.16
CA THR A 213 10.85 -10.41 -12.99
C THR A 213 10.61 -8.95 -13.38
N LEU A 214 10.16 -8.72 -14.62
CA LEU A 214 9.72 -7.40 -15.09
C LEU A 214 8.20 -7.29 -14.99
N GLU A 215 7.72 -6.47 -14.06
CA GLU A 215 6.30 -6.16 -13.89
C GLU A 215 5.94 -4.82 -14.54
N LEU A 216 5.04 -4.87 -15.54
CA LEU A 216 4.45 -3.69 -16.17
C LEU A 216 3.05 -3.48 -15.60
N ALA A 217 2.91 -2.53 -14.69
CA ALA A 217 1.63 -2.20 -14.08
C ALA A 217 1.03 -0.97 -14.79
N ILE A 218 0.19 -1.26 -15.78
CA ILE A 218 -0.49 -0.25 -16.60
C ILE A 218 -1.68 0.29 -15.82
N VAL A 219 -1.65 1.59 -15.56
CA VAL A 219 -2.79 2.31 -14.98
C VAL A 219 -3.61 2.90 -16.13
N HIS A 220 -4.85 2.43 -16.27
CA HIS A 220 -5.83 2.96 -17.22
C HIS A 220 -6.61 4.12 -16.64
#